data_AF-A0AAE0FQS0-F1
#
_entry.id   AF-A0AAE0FQS0-F1
#
_cell.length_a   1.000
_cell.length_b   1.000
_cell.length_c   1.000
_cell.angle_alpha   90.00
_cell.angle_beta   90.00
_cell.angle_gamma   90.00
#
_symmetry.space_group_name_H-M   'P 1'
#
loop_
_entity.id
_entity.type
_entity.pdbx_description
1 polymer ?
#
loop_
_entity_poly.entity_id
_entity_poly.type
_entity_poly.pdbx_seq_one_letter_code
_entity_poly.pdbx_strand_id
1 'polypeptide(L)'
;ATGANWVPQGLPGAGNILYFDLGYDRSDYFEENMLMDCNDKVSSDICPNDCNVEAGIIQNYLSVDEFVPEMSTDGSYPTTYVSACEKFQNPMQLSWTQPYVHRFTPRKGGAQRLENGNTLMTIGEAESDANGFVLQEITPSGDTVWEFRNTVHMTTTAVAKRYGTSFKGFTDKTLDPIAVACI
;
A
#
# COMPACT_ATOMS: atom_id res chain seq x y z
N ALA A 1 -2.76 6.85 10.18
CA ALA A 1 -2.56 7.31 8.80
C ALA A 1 -2.15 6.10 7.98
N THR A 2 -3.10 5.53 7.24
CA THR A 2 -2.83 4.62 6.12
C THR A 2 -2.69 5.49 4.86
N GLY A 3 -1.71 5.16 4.03
CA GLY A 3 -1.11 6.06 3.03
C GLY A 3 -1.86 6.11 1.70
N ALA A 4 -3.16 6.42 1.70
CA ALA A 4 -3.85 6.78 0.47
C ALA A 4 -3.38 8.16 -0.01
N ASN A 5 -2.96 8.26 -1.27
CA ASN A 5 -2.70 9.54 -1.91
C ASN A 5 -3.00 9.50 -3.40
N TRP A 6 -3.48 10.62 -3.93
CA TRP A 6 -3.48 10.88 -5.36
C TRP A 6 -2.07 10.75 -5.93
N VAL A 7 -1.97 10.15 -7.11
CA VAL A 7 -0.77 10.20 -7.93
C VAL A 7 -0.73 11.58 -8.60
N PRO A 8 0.27 12.43 -8.30
CA PRO A 8 0.36 13.77 -8.88
C PRO A 8 0.48 13.77 -10.40
N GLN A 9 0.04 14.87 -11.02
CA GLN A 9 0.25 15.12 -12.44
C GLN A 9 1.75 15.03 -12.80
N GLY A 10 2.04 14.41 -13.95
CA GLY A 10 3.40 14.20 -14.43
C GLY A 10 4.05 12.90 -13.96
N LEU A 11 3.41 12.13 -13.08
CA LEU A 11 3.84 10.78 -12.71
C LEU A 11 3.03 9.71 -13.45
N PRO A 12 3.58 8.49 -13.65
CA PRO A 12 2.80 7.37 -14.15
C PRO A 12 1.62 7.05 -13.22
N GLY A 13 0.41 6.95 -13.78
CA GLY A 13 -0.82 6.81 -12.99
C GLY A 13 -1.43 8.14 -12.52
N ALA A 14 -0.98 9.29 -13.03
CA ALA A 14 -1.52 10.60 -12.64
C ALA A 14 -3.06 10.66 -12.66
N GLY A 15 -3.64 11.11 -11.55
CA GLY A 15 -5.10 11.13 -11.36
C GLY A 15 -5.68 9.84 -10.80
N ASN A 16 -4.88 8.78 -10.63
CA ASN A 16 -5.27 7.61 -9.86
C ASN A 16 -5.00 7.85 -8.38
N ILE A 17 -5.55 6.99 -7.53
CA ILE A 17 -5.24 6.95 -6.10
C ILE A 17 -4.40 5.72 -5.82
N LEU A 18 -3.22 5.98 -5.26
CA LEU A 18 -2.31 4.96 -4.75
C LEU A 18 -2.60 4.75 -3.27
N TYR A 19 -2.77 3.50 -2.86
CA TYR A 19 -3.09 3.09 -1.50
C TYR A 19 -2.07 2.06 -1.02
N PHE A 20 -1.66 2.18 0.23
CA PHE A 20 -0.83 1.20 0.92
C PHE A 20 -1.73 0.39 1.84
N ASP A 21 -2.04 -0.83 1.43
CA ASP A 21 -2.83 -1.73 2.24
C ASP A 21 -1.94 -2.45 3.24
N LEU A 22 -2.28 -2.31 4.51
CA LEU A 22 -1.60 -3.02 5.58
C LEU A 22 -1.99 -4.51 5.53
N GLY A 23 -3.19 -4.85 5.09
CA GLY A 23 -3.62 -6.23 4.96
C GLY A 23 -3.67 -7.00 6.28
N TYR A 24 -4.01 -6.30 7.37
CA TYR A 24 -4.37 -6.93 8.64
C TYR A 24 -5.74 -7.59 8.49
N ASP A 25 -5.84 -8.88 8.83
CA ASP A 25 -7.09 -9.66 8.79
C ASP A 25 -7.73 -9.71 7.40
N ARG A 26 -6.89 -9.81 6.38
CA ARG A 26 -7.30 -9.86 4.97
C ARG A 26 -7.86 -11.23 4.58
N SER A 27 -9.04 -11.24 3.95
CA SER A 27 -9.76 -12.45 3.55
C SER A 27 -9.54 -12.84 2.08
N ASP A 28 -8.83 -12.02 1.32
CA ASP A 28 -8.65 -12.13 -0.14
C ASP A 28 -7.63 -13.19 -0.57
N TYR A 29 -6.77 -13.66 0.34
CA TYR A 29 -5.83 -14.76 0.04
C TYR A 29 -6.54 -16.09 -0.30
N PHE A 30 -7.81 -16.23 0.09
CA PHE A 30 -8.62 -17.42 -0.17
C PHE A 30 -9.35 -17.37 -1.53
N GLU A 31 -9.57 -16.19 -2.12
CA GLU A 31 -10.33 -16.04 -3.36
C GLU A 31 -9.49 -16.39 -4.61
N GLU A 32 -8.21 -15.96 -4.68
CA GLU A 32 -7.37 -16.26 -5.85
C GLU A 32 -6.91 -17.73 -5.92
N ASN A 33 -6.91 -18.45 -4.79
CA ASN A 33 -6.54 -19.87 -4.73
C ASN A 33 -7.73 -20.83 -4.67
N MET A 34 -8.97 -20.32 -4.62
CA MET A 34 -10.18 -21.13 -4.81
C MET A 34 -11.19 -20.39 -5.69
N LEU A 35 -11.08 -20.64 -7.00
CA LEU A 35 -12.26 -20.94 -7.82
C LEU A 35 -12.91 -22.22 -7.26
N MET A 36 -13.49 -22.15 -6.06
CA MET A 36 -14.30 -23.21 -5.48
C MET A 36 -15.44 -22.61 -4.67
N ASP A 37 -16.53 -22.38 -5.41
CA ASP A 37 -17.89 -22.65 -4.97
C ASP A 37 -18.47 -21.79 -3.82
N CYS A 38 -18.43 -20.47 -3.97
CA CYS A 38 -19.31 -19.58 -3.20
C CYS A 38 -20.74 -19.48 -3.76
N ASN A 39 -21.19 -20.44 -4.56
CA ASN A 39 -22.54 -20.40 -5.14
C ASN A 39 -23.64 -20.95 -4.22
N ASP A 40 -23.34 -21.37 -2.99
CA ASP A 40 -24.33 -22.13 -2.20
C ASP A 40 -24.51 -21.75 -0.72
N LYS A 41 -24.04 -20.58 -0.25
CA LYS A 41 -24.37 -20.11 1.11
C LYS A 41 -24.75 -18.63 1.18
N VAL A 42 -25.90 -18.31 0.60
CA VAL A 42 -26.70 -17.17 1.04
C VAL A 42 -27.33 -17.51 2.39
N SER A 43 -26.68 -17.15 3.49
CA SER A 43 -27.41 -16.90 4.74
C SER A 43 -26.81 -15.72 5.47
N SER A 44 -27.62 -14.69 5.61
CA SER A 44 -27.33 -13.33 6.06
C SER A 44 -26.98 -13.16 7.54
N ASP A 45 -26.55 -14.21 8.25
CA ASP A 45 -26.47 -14.18 9.72
C ASP A 45 -25.20 -14.81 10.32
N ILE A 46 -24.10 -14.85 9.56
CA ILE A 46 -22.81 -15.26 10.10
C ILE A 46 -21.81 -14.11 9.89
N CYS A 47 -21.72 -13.22 10.89
CA CYS A 47 -20.43 -12.60 11.24
C CYS A 47 -19.79 -13.53 12.26
N PRO A 48 -18.83 -14.40 11.89
CA PRO A 48 -18.25 -15.31 12.84
C PRO A 48 -16.89 -14.75 13.27
N ASN A 49 -16.82 -14.29 14.52
CA ASN A 49 -15.59 -14.38 15.30
C ASN A 49 -15.19 -15.86 15.58
N ASP A 50 -15.57 -16.77 14.68
CA ASP A 50 -15.51 -18.23 14.79
C ASP A 50 -15.24 -18.88 13.41
N CYS A 51 -14.50 -18.20 12.52
CA CYS A 51 -13.78 -18.85 11.42
C CYS A 51 -12.55 -19.62 11.95
N ASN A 52 -12.73 -20.50 12.92
CA ASN A 52 -11.76 -21.51 13.29
C ASN A 52 -12.01 -22.76 12.43
N VAL A 53 -11.81 -22.64 11.12
CA VAL A 53 -11.79 -23.78 10.20
C VAL A 53 -10.32 -24.20 10.07
N GLU A 54 -9.89 -25.24 10.79
CA GLU A 54 -8.59 -25.94 10.70
C GLU A 54 -7.47 -25.07 10.08
N ALA A 55 -7.07 -24.05 10.85
CA ALA A 55 -6.62 -22.75 10.34
C ALA A 55 -5.31 -22.77 9.54
N GLY A 56 -5.43 -22.94 8.21
CA GLY A 56 -4.47 -22.42 7.25
C GLY A 56 -4.30 -20.92 7.52
N ILE A 57 -3.12 -20.54 7.98
CA ILE A 57 -2.78 -19.20 8.51
C ILE A 57 -3.33 -18.12 7.57
N ILE A 58 -4.21 -17.25 8.09
CA ILE A 58 -4.46 -15.93 7.48
C ILE A 58 -3.10 -15.25 7.44
N GLN A 59 -2.42 -15.32 6.30
CA GLN A 59 -1.12 -14.67 6.17
C GLN A 59 -1.41 -13.19 5.95
N ASN A 60 -1.26 -12.39 7.00
CA ASN A 60 -1.24 -10.95 6.83
C ASN A 60 -0.09 -10.63 5.87
N TYR A 61 -0.39 -9.88 4.81
CA TYR A 61 0.60 -9.34 3.91
C TYR A 61 0.21 -7.93 3.53
N LEU A 62 1.18 -7.08 3.23
CA LEU A 62 0.91 -5.75 2.70
C LEU A 62 0.74 -5.80 1.18
N SER A 63 -0.02 -4.87 0.62
CA SER A 63 -0.05 -4.60 -0.82
C SER A 63 0.06 -3.10 -1.09
N VAL A 64 0.50 -2.77 -2.29
CA VAL A 64 0.32 -1.42 -2.82
C VAL A 64 -0.63 -1.51 -3.99
N ASP A 65 -1.70 -0.75 -3.91
CA ASP A 65 -2.82 -0.84 -4.84
C ASP A 65 -3.06 0.52 -5.47
N GLU A 66 -3.41 0.53 -6.74
CA GLU A 66 -3.72 1.74 -7.49
C GLU A 66 -5.10 1.61 -8.12
N PHE A 67 -6.01 2.50 -7.72
CA PHE A 67 -7.36 2.53 -8.25
C PHE A 67 -7.62 3.78 -9.08
N VAL A 68 -8.45 3.63 -10.11
CA VAL A 68 -8.92 4.74 -10.94
C VAL A 68 -10.26 5.19 -10.39
N PRO A 69 -10.37 6.38 -9.79
CA PRO A 69 -11.66 6.88 -9.34
C PRO A 69 -12.57 7.16 -10.53
N GLU A 70 -13.84 6.77 -10.42
CA GLU A 70 -14.87 7.23 -11.35
C GLU A 70 -15.06 8.75 -11.19
N MET A 71 -14.90 9.49 -12.29
CA MET A 71 -15.07 10.93 -12.31
C MET A 71 -15.99 11.35 -13.45
N SER A 72 -16.80 12.37 -13.18
CA SER A 72 -17.56 13.10 -14.19
C SER A 72 -16.62 13.79 -15.18
N THR A 73 -17.15 14.21 -16.33
CA THR A 73 -16.37 14.91 -17.38
C THR A 73 -15.75 16.24 -16.91
N ASP A 74 -16.26 16.82 -15.82
CA ASP A 74 -15.73 18.04 -15.19
C ASP A 74 -14.70 17.76 -14.07
N GLY A 75 -14.35 16.49 -13.82
CA GLY A 75 -13.42 16.07 -12.78
C GLY A 75 -14.03 16.00 -11.37
N SER A 76 -15.35 16.19 -11.23
CA SER A 76 -16.06 15.98 -9.97
C SER A 76 -16.38 14.49 -9.76
N TYR A 77 -16.60 14.11 -8.49
CA TYR A 77 -17.14 12.80 -8.16
C TYR A 77 -18.66 12.79 -8.35
N PRO A 78 -19.24 11.76 -8.99
CA PRO A 78 -20.69 11.60 -9.06
C PRO A 78 -21.31 11.60 -7.65
N THR A 79 -22.26 12.50 -7.38
CA THR A 79 -22.93 12.59 -6.07
C THR A 79 -24.12 11.65 -5.92
N THR A 80 -24.55 11.01 -7.02
CA THR A 80 -25.59 9.99 -6.99
C THR A 80 -25.03 8.74 -6.32
N TYR A 81 -25.25 8.64 -5.01
CA TYR A 81 -25.06 7.41 -4.26
C TYR A 81 -26.00 6.34 -4.84
N VAL A 82 -25.49 5.55 -5.78
CA VAL A 82 -26.08 4.27 -6.12
C VAL A 82 -26.08 3.42 -4.84
N SER A 83 -27.15 2.66 -4.65
CA SER A 83 -27.42 1.91 -3.42
C SER A 83 -26.19 1.13 -2.97
N ALA A 84 -26.00 0.98 -1.65
CA ALA A 84 -24.74 0.53 -1.05
C ALA A 84 -24.22 -0.85 -1.52
N CYS A 85 -24.99 -1.61 -2.31
CA CYS A 85 -24.63 -2.91 -2.86
C CYS A 85 -23.94 -2.87 -4.24
N GLU A 86 -23.96 -1.73 -4.95
CA GLU A 86 -23.21 -1.52 -6.22
C GLU A 86 -21.87 -0.80 -5.98
N LYS A 87 -21.41 -0.75 -4.73
CA LYS A 87 -20.19 -0.05 -4.34
C LYS A 87 -18.95 -0.86 -4.70
N PHE A 88 -17.92 -0.14 -5.14
CA PHE A 88 -16.48 -0.46 -5.03
C PHE A 88 -16.18 -1.94 -4.78
N GLN A 89 -16.32 -2.76 -5.83
CA GLN A 89 -15.98 -4.17 -5.75
C GLN A 89 -14.47 -4.31 -5.97
N ASN A 90 -13.68 -4.17 -4.90
CA ASN A 90 -12.30 -4.66 -4.91
C ASN A 90 -12.34 -6.17 -5.27
N PRO A 91 -11.58 -6.69 -6.26
CA PRO A 91 -10.51 -6.05 -7.05
C PRO A 91 -10.88 -5.51 -8.44
N MET A 92 -12.16 -5.49 -8.83
CA MET A 92 -12.62 -5.13 -10.19
C MET A 92 -12.32 -3.67 -10.61
N GLN A 93 -11.88 -2.80 -9.69
CA GLN A 93 -11.55 -1.39 -9.96
C GLN A 93 -10.06 -1.05 -9.76
N LEU A 94 -9.21 -2.05 -9.49
CA LEU A 94 -7.77 -1.84 -9.41
C LEU A 94 -7.17 -1.76 -10.81
N SER A 95 -6.43 -0.68 -11.06
CA SER A 95 -5.60 -0.53 -12.27
C SER A 95 -4.23 -1.18 -12.14
N TRP A 96 -3.76 -1.35 -10.90
CA TRP A 96 -2.51 -2.02 -10.58
C TRP A 96 -2.54 -2.48 -9.12
N THR A 97 -1.94 -3.63 -8.83
CA THR A 97 -1.72 -4.15 -7.49
C THR A 97 -0.35 -4.80 -7.42
N GLN A 98 0.33 -4.65 -6.29
CA GLN A 98 1.56 -5.35 -5.98
C GLN A 98 1.50 -5.95 -4.57
N PRO A 99 1.21 -7.25 -4.45
CA PRO A 99 1.21 -7.93 -3.16
C PRO A 99 2.64 -8.22 -2.66
N TYR A 100 2.82 -8.19 -1.35
CA TYR A 100 4.06 -8.54 -0.64
C TYR A 100 3.81 -9.64 0.39
N VAL A 101 3.49 -10.85 -0.09
CA VAL A 101 3.06 -12.02 0.71
C VAL A 101 3.99 -12.46 1.85
N HIS A 102 5.24 -11.99 1.86
CA HIS A 102 6.24 -12.30 2.90
C HIS A 102 6.53 -11.13 3.83
N ARG A 103 5.68 -10.09 3.81
CA ARG A 103 5.91 -8.87 4.57
C ARG A 103 4.59 -8.27 5.01
N PHE A 104 4.50 -7.99 6.29
CA PHE A 104 3.37 -7.26 6.84
C PHE A 104 3.88 -6.25 7.87
N THR A 105 3.06 -5.23 8.10
CA THR A 105 3.28 -4.20 9.11
C THR A 105 1.94 -3.96 9.80
N PRO A 106 1.82 -4.19 11.11
CA PRO A 106 0.54 -4.08 11.79
C PRO A 106 0.00 -2.66 11.80
N ARG A 107 0.89 -1.67 11.74
CA ARG A 107 0.54 -0.26 11.85
C ARG A 107 1.55 0.58 11.09
N LYS A 108 1.06 1.67 10.51
CA LYS A 108 1.86 2.71 9.84
C LYS A 108 2.56 2.20 8.57
N GLY A 109 2.67 3.10 7.62
CA GLY A 109 3.23 2.82 6.33
C GLY A 109 2.54 3.64 5.25
N GLY A 110 3.11 3.59 4.06
CA GLY A 110 2.61 4.34 2.94
C GLY A 110 3.39 4.05 1.68
N ALA A 111 2.81 4.43 0.56
CA ALA A 111 3.44 4.35 -0.74
C ALA A 111 3.57 5.75 -1.36
N GLN A 112 4.49 5.89 -2.30
CA GLN A 112 4.61 7.05 -3.15
C GLN A 112 5.11 6.62 -4.53
N ARG A 113 4.32 6.91 -5.57
CA ARG A 113 4.77 6.81 -6.96
C ARG A 113 5.87 7.84 -7.24
N LEU A 114 6.90 7.45 -7.98
CA LEU A 114 8.05 8.26 -8.33
C LEU A 114 8.07 8.60 -9.83
N GLU A 115 8.85 9.62 -10.22
CA GLU A 115 8.97 10.11 -11.61
C GLU A 115 9.45 9.05 -12.59
N ASN A 116 10.32 8.13 -12.15
CA ASN A 116 10.81 7.00 -12.95
C ASN A 116 9.78 5.84 -13.06
N GLY A 117 8.58 6.00 -12.49
CA GLY A 117 7.53 4.98 -12.44
C GLY A 117 7.65 3.99 -11.28
N ASN A 118 8.77 3.98 -10.56
CA ASN A 118 8.93 3.15 -9.36
C ASN A 118 8.00 3.62 -8.23
N THR A 119 7.87 2.77 -7.21
CA THR A 119 7.14 3.10 -5.99
C THR A 119 8.10 3.05 -4.80
N LEU A 120 8.14 4.14 -4.02
CA LEU A 120 8.73 4.12 -2.69
C LEU A 120 7.68 3.62 -1.70
N MET A 121 8.01 2.56 -0.98
CA MET A 121 7.24 2.01 0.12
C MET A 121 7.88 2.37 1.45
N THR A 122 7.03 2.64 2.43
CA THR A 122 7.38 2.78 3.84
C THR A 122 6.67 1.69 4.61
N ILE A 123 7.44 0.81 5.23
CA ILE A 123 6.95 -0.26 6.10
C ILE A 123 7.27 0.19 7.51
N GLY A 124 6.24 0.71 8.19
CA GLY A 124 6.38 1.56 9.37
C GLY A 124 6.78 0.84 10.64
N GLU A 125 6.50 -0.46 10.72
CA GLU A 125 6.81 -1.35 11.84
C GLU A 125 7.06 -2.76 11.27
N ALA A 126 8.27 -3.30 11.42
CA ALA A 126 8.56 -4.66 10.98
C ALA A 126 8.11 -5.69 12.04
N GLU A 127 7.36 -6.70 11.62
CA GLU A 127 6.65 -7.63 12.52
C GLU A 127 7.51 -8.51 13.42
N SER A 128 8.68 -8.93 12.96
CA SER A 128 9.51 -9.88 13.70
C SER A 128 10.43 -9.12 14.67
N ASP A 129 9.91 -8.63 15.78
CA ASP A 129 10.69 -8.23 16.98
C ASP A 129 11.06 -6.74 17.11
N ALA A 130 10.09 -5.83 16.97
CA ALA A 130 10.24 -4.42 17.36
C ALA A 130 11.45 -3.69 16.71
N ASN A 131 11.92 -4.19 15.57
CA ASN A 131 13.11 -3.72 14.89
C ASN A 131 12.73 -2.67 13.84
N GLY A 132 12.78 -1.40 14.24
CA GLY A 132 12.78 -0.25 13.36
C GLY A 132 11.72 -0.20 12.25
N PHE A 133 12.12 0.35 11.11
CA PHE A 133 11.29 0.50 9.92
C PHE A 133 12.09 0.20 8.66
N VAL A 134 11.37 -0.03 7.56
CA VAL A 134 11.99 -0.24 6.25
C VAL A 134 11.48 0.77 5.23
N LEU A 135 12.42 1.34 4.46
CA LEU A 135 12.13 2.06 3.23
C LEU A 135 12.59 1.20 2.06
N GLN A 136 11.75 1.07 1.03
CA GLN A 136 12.05 0.22 -0.10
C GLN A 136 11.57 0.88 -1.39
N GLU A 137 12.41 0.92 -2.41
CA GLU A 137 11.97 1.32 -3.76
C GLU A 137 11.82 0.09 -4.63
N ILE A 138 10.70 0.01 -5.33
CA ILE A 138 10.31 -1.13 -6.16
C ILE A 138 9.97 -0.68 -7.58
N THR A 139 10.24 -1.52 -8.56
CA THR A 139 9.79 -1.30 -9.94
C THR A 139 8.28 -1.51 -10.06
N PRO A 140 7.64 -1.11 -11.18
CA PRO A 140 6.24 -1.45 -11.44
C PRO A 140 5.92 -2.96 -11.46
N SER A 141 6.93 -3.82 -11.67
CA SER A 141 6.84 -5.28 -11.59
C SER A 141 7.04 -5.83 -10.18
N GLY A 142 7.37 -4.99 -9.19
CA GLY A 142 7.62 -5.40 -7.81
C GLY A 142 9.07 -5.75 -7.47
N ASP A 143 9.99 -5.64 -8.43
CA ASP A 143 11.41 -5.92 -8.20
C ASP A 143 12.01 -4.85 -7.28
N THR A 144 12.79 -5.27 -6.29
CA THR A 144 13.44 -4.32 -5.38
C THR A 144 14.62 -3.65 -6.07
N VAL A 145 14.60 -2.31 -6.10
CA VAL A 145 15.72 -1.50 -6.58
C VAL A 145 16.72 -1.28 -5.45
N TRP A 146 16.23 -0.91 -4.27
CA TRP A 146 17.03 -0.78 -3.05
C TRP A 146 16.15 -0.91 -1.79
N GLU A 147 16.78 -1.25 -0.67
CA GLU A 147 16.17 -1.30 0.66
C GLU A 147 17.06 -0.57 1.68
N PHE A 148 16.45 0.26 2.52
CA PHE A 148 17.05 0.76 3.75
C PHE A 148 16.30 0.17 4.94
N ARG A 149 17.05 -0.42 5.88
CA ARG A 149 16.50 -0.99 7.11
C ARG A 149 17.08 -0.26 8.30
N ASN A 150 16.20 0.40 9.04
CA ASN A 150 16.53 0.81 10.40
C ASN A 150 16.29 -0.40 11.32
N THR A 151 17.30 -0.79 12.10
CA THR A 151 17.22 -1.89 13.06
C THR A 151 17.17 -1.41 14.50
N VAL A 152 17.07 -0.11 14.75
CA VAL A 152 16.97 0.44 16.10
C VAL A 152 15.62 0.07 16.69
N HIS A 153 15.67 -0.64 17.81
CA HIS A 153 14.51 -1.16 18.52
C HIS A 153 13.52 -0.05 18.90
N MET A 154 12.21 -0.33 18.77
CA MET A 154 11.11 0.59 19.06
C MET A 154 11.07 1.90 18.26
N THR A 155 11.88 2.03 17.19
CA THR A 155 11.72 3.14 16.26
C THR A 155 10.69 2.77 15.19
N THR A 156 9.69 3.63 14.99
CA THR A 156 8.68 3.43 13.95
C THR A 156 8.60 4.69 13.10
N THR A 157 8.20 4.54 11.84
CA THR A 157 7.95 5.69 10.97
C THR A 157 6.53 5.66 10.44
N ALA A 158 5.94 6.83 10.24
CA ALA A 158 4.58 6.93 9.68
C ALA A 158 4.60 6.71 8.17
N VAL A 159 5.23 7.63 7.44
CA VAL A 159 5.39 7.62 5.99
C VAL A 159 6.68 8.38 5.66
N ALA A 160 7.49 7.87 4.75
CA ALA A 160 8.57 8.63 4.12
C ALA A 160 8.11 9.17 2.76
N LYS A 161 8.62 10.34 2.39
CA LYS A 161 8.42 10.93 1.07
C LYS A 161 9.77 11.24 0.43
N ARG A 162 9.91 10.87 -0.85
CA ARG A 162 11.05 11.24 -1.70
C ARG A 162 10.69 12.50 -2.49
N TYR A 163 11.65 13.40 -2.57
CA TYR A 163 11.56 14.63 -3.33
C TYR A 163 12.70 14.67 -4.36
N GLY A 164 12.43 15.15 -5.57
CA GLY A 164 13.46 15.41 -6.56
C GLY A 164 14.41 16.54 -6.12
N THR A 165 15.58 16.63 -6.74
CA THR A 165 16.57 17.69 -6.45
C THR A 165 16.06 19.09 -6.74
N SER A 166 15.05 19.22 -7.60
CA SER A 166 14.35 20.47 -7.94
C SER A 166 13.27 20.87 -6.94
N PHE A 167 13.06 20.11 -5.86
CA PHE A 167 12.05 20.45 -4.86
C PHE A 167 12.34 21.79 -4.22
N LYS A 168 11.38 22.73 -4.31
CA LYS A 168 11.54 24.12 -3.85
C LYS A 168 11.93 24.25 -2.37
N GLY A 169 11.64 23.24 -1.55
CA GLY A 169 12.08 23.20 -0.15
C GLY A 169 13.61 23.10 0.02
N PHE A 170 14.34 22.77 -1.06
CA PHE A 170 15.80 22.68 -1.07
C PHE A 170 16.50 23.94 -1.59
N THR A 171 15.77 24.96 -2.04
CA THR A 171 16.39 26.23 -2.47
C THR A 171 17.23 26.80 -1.32
N ASP A 172 18.46 27.21 -1.65
CA ASP A 172 19.46 27.73 -0.70
C ASP A 172 19.86 26.76 0.42
N LYS A 173 19.68 25.44 0.24
CA LYS A 173 20.15 24.40 1.15
C LYS A 173 21.36 23.67 0.57
N THR A 174 22.37 23.42 1.40
CA THR A 174 23.45 22.47 1.07
C THR A 174 22.89 21.06 1.16
N LEU A 175 22.87 20.34 0.03
CA LEU A 175 22.41 18.95 -0.05
C LEU A 175 23.55 17.94 -0.12
N ASP A 176 24.81 18.41 -0.08
CA ASP A 176 25.95 17.53 -0.12
C ASP A 176 25.93 16.61 1.11
N PRO A 177 26.00 15.27 0.91
CA PRO A 177 26.13 14.38 2.04
C PRO A 177 27.40 14.75 2.80
N ILE A 178 27.28 15.00 4.10
CA ILE A 178 28.46 15.13 4.96
C ILE A 178 29.19 13.80 4.83
N ALA A 179 30.40 13.82 4.28
CA ALA A 179 31.24 12.64 4.24
C ALA A 179 31.50 12.18 5.68
N VAL A 180 30.74 11.17 6.12
CA VAL A 180 31.02 10.51 7.38
C VAL A 180 32.24 9.64 7.08
N ALA A 181 33.42 10.09 7.49
CA ALA A 181 34.58 9.22 7.52
C ALA A 181 34.22 8.01 8.39
N CYS A 182 34.30 6.79 7.83
CA CYS A 182 34.18 5.59 8.63
C CYS A 182 35.25 5.64 9.74
N ILE A 183 34.82 5.57 11.00
CA ILE A 183 35.69 5.45 12.18
C ILE A 183 35.98 3.98 12.41
#